data_AF-A0A5R9IYG0-F1
#
_entry.id   AF-A0A5R9IYG0-F1
#
_cell.length_a   1.000
_cell.length_b   1.000
_cell.length_c   1.000
_cell.angle_alpha   90.00
_cell.angle_beta   90.00
_cell.angle_gamma   90.00
#
_symmetry.space_group_name_H-M   'P 1'
#
loop_
_entity.id
_entity.type
_entity.pdbx_description
1 polymer ?
#
loop_
_entity_poly.entity_id
_entity_poly.type
_entity_poly.pdbx_seq_one_letter_code
_entity_poly.pdbx_strand_id
1 'polypeptide(L)'
;MISNGTGNDTFILPGASLGFDVIADFTKTNGDVVNLHGALQDTTWNGKANTLSNYVKVTDVGSNTYIAVAHNGTGSGVQVAQLTNTPGLSFNDLISHHSIQA
;
A
#
# COMPACT_ATOMS: atom_id res chain seq x y z
N MET A 1 -10.80 0.99 -10.72
CA MET A 1 -10.91 -0.25 -9.93
C MET A 1 -10.06 -1.30 -10.64
N ILE A 2 -9.17 -1.97 -9.93
CA ILE A 2 -8.20 -2.94 -10.45
C ILE A 2 -8.56 -4.32 -9.88
N SER A 3 -8.55 -5.32 -10.75
CA SER A 3 -8.67 -6.74 -10.39
C SER A 3 -7.84 -7.57 -11.36
N ASN A 4 -6.90 -8.35 -10.86
CA ASN A 4 -6.00 -9.18 -11.67
C ASN A 4 -6.36 -10.68 -11.62
N GLY A 5 -7.32 -11.06 -10.76
CA GLY A 5 -7.85 -12.41 -10.70
C GLY A 5 -7.17 -13.27 -9.64
N THR A 6 -6.89 -14.53 -9.98
CA THR A 6 -6.25 -15.48 -9.05
C THR A 6 -4.77 -15.60 -9.38
N GLY A 7 -3.92 -15.62 -8.37
CA GLY A 7 -2.47 -15.82 -8.53
C GLY A 7 -1.71 -14.93 -7.56
N ASN A 8 -0.44 -14.70 -7.88
CA ASN A 8 0.41 -13.75 -7.18
C ASN A 8 0.46 -12.48 -8.03
N ASP A 9 -0.36 -11.49 -7.69
CA ASP A 9 -0.49 -10.28 -8.49
C ASP A 9 0.37 -9.13 -7.96
N THR A 10 0.82 -8.25 -8.87
CA THR A 10 1.52 -7.01 -8.49
C THR A 10 0.69 -5.81 -8.90
N PHE A 11 0.23 -5.04 -7.92
CA PHE A 11 -0.53 -3.82 -8.10
C PHE A 11 0.42 -2.62 -8.03
N ILE A 12 0.67 -1.99 -9.18
CA ILE A 12 1.55 -0.83 -9.28
C ILE A 12 0.76 0.43 -8.93
N LEU A 13 1.08 1.06 -7.81
CA LEU A 13 0.38 2.27 -7.38
C LEU A 13 0.99 3.53 -8.01
N PRO A 14 0.15 4.55 -8.30
CA PRO A 14 0.63 5.81 -8.85
C PRO A 14 1.49 6.57 -7.83
N GLY A 15 2.17 7.62 -8.32
CA GLY A 15 2.79 8.62 -7.44
C GLY A 15 1.82 9.13 -6.39
N ALA A 16 2.30 9.46 -5.19
CA ALA A 16 1.44 9.88 -4.08
C ALA A 16 0.65 11.18 -4.40
N SER A 17 1.10 11.91 -5.42
CA SER A 17 0.45 13.11 -5.95
C SER A 17 -0.40 12.89 -7.21
N LEU A 18 -0.41 11.67 -7.77
CA LEU A 18 -0.92 11.39 -9.12
C LEU A 18 -2.27 10.66 -9.15
N GLY A 19 -2.73 10.10 -8.03
CA GLY A 19 -4.04 9.46 -8.01
C GLY A 19 -4.29 8.52 -6.84
N PHE A 20 -5.40 7.79 -6.93
CA PHE A 20 -5.88 6.85 -5.95
C PHE A 20 -6.49 5.64 -6.65
N ASP A 21 -6.00 4.44 -6.31
CA ASP A 21 -6.51 3.19 -6.88
C ASP A 21 -7.46 2.46 -5.92
N VAL A 22 -8.43 1.77 -6.50
CA VAL A 22 -9.29 0.84 -5.77
C VAL A 22 -8.98 -0.57 -6.26
N ILE A 23 -8.41 -1.40 -5.40
CA ILE A 23 -8.06 -2.80 -5.68
C ILE A 23 -9.15 -3.69 -5.09
N ALA A 24 -9.75 -4.54 -5.90
CA ALA A 24 -10.96 -5.28 -5.54
C ALA A 24 -10.69 -6.70 -4.99
N ASP A 25 -9.53 -7.28 -5.31
CA ASP A 25 -9.24 -8.71 -5.12
C ASP A 25 -7.89 -8.97 -4.41
N PHE A 26 -7.28 -7.94 -3.80
CA PHE A 26 -6.03 -8.11 -3.06
C PHE A 26 -6.17 -9.14 -1.92
N THR A 27 -5.17 -10.01 -1.82
CA THR A 27 -5.05 -10.94 -0.70
C THR A 27 -3.60 -11.14 -0.25
N LYS A 28 -3.38 -10.96 1.06
CA LYS A 28 -2.07 -11.24 1.69
C LYS A 28 -1.67 -12.72 1.67
N THR A 29 -2.59 -13.64 1.38
CA THR A 29 -2.30 -15.08 1.42
C THR A 29 -1.91 -15.68 0.07
N ASN A 30 -2.20 -15.00 -1.05
CA ASN A 30 -1.83 -15.51 -2.37
C ASN A 30 -0.52 -14.90 -2.90
N GLY A 31 0.22 -14.16 -2.06
CA GLY A 31 1.48 -13.53 -2.50
C GLY A 31 1.26 -12.28 -3.35
N ASP A 32 0.09 -11.64 -3.24
CA ASP A 32 -0.13 -10.33 -3.86
C ASP A 32 0.78 -9.28 -3.24
N VAL A 33 1.24 -8.38 -4.11
CA VAL A 33 2.17 -7.31 -3.77
C VAL A 33 1.60 -5.99 -4.20
N VAL A 34 1.61 -5.02 -3.30
CA VAL A 34 1.42 -3.61 -3.62
C VAL A 34 2.79 -3.00 -3.86
N ASN A 35 3.03 -2.53 -5.09
CA ASN A 35 4.26 -1.84 -5.45
C ASN A 35 4.10 -0.33 -5.24
N LEU A 36 4.85 0.19 -4.28
CA LEU A 36 4.87 1.57 -3.81
C LEU A 36 6.01 2.40 -4.39
N HIS A 37 6.84 1.87 -5.29
CA HIS A 37 7.99 2.60 -5.85
C HIS A 37 7.56 3.96 -6.43
N GLY A 38 6.48 3.97 -7.23
CA GLY A 38 5.94 5.21 -7.80
C GLY A 38 5.50 6.17 -6.71
N ALA A 39 4.75 5.69 -5.73
CA ALA A 39 4.25 6.51 -4.62
C ALA A 39 5.38 7.10 -3.76
N LEU A 40 6.46 6.35 -3.54
CA LEU A 40 7.58 6.73 -2.68
C LEU A 40 8.60 7.63 -3.37
N GLN A 41 8.67 7.62 -4.71
CA GLN A 41 9.50 8.57 -5.49
C GLN A 41 9.12 10.03 -5.22
N ASP A 42 7.85 10.28 -4.92
CA ASP A 42 7.34 11.60 -4.55
C ASP A 42 7.62 11.95 -3.07
N THR A 43 8.52 11.25 -2.36
CA THR A 43 8.77 11.46 -0.92
C THR A 43 10.24 11.70 -0.61
N THR A 44 10.54 12.03 0.65
CA THR A 44 11.91 12.12 1.16
C THR A 44 12.47 10.77 1.62
N TRP A 45 11.78 9.65 1.37
CA TRP A 45 12.26 8.34 1.79
C TRP A 45 13.53 7.96 1.04
N ASN A 46 14.49 7.40 1.77
CA ASN A 46 15.84 7.11 1.26
C ASN A 46 16.07 5.62 0.94
N GLY A 47 15.00 4.84 0.78
CA GLY A 47 15.07 3.41 0.47
C GLY A 47 15.44 2.51 1.65
N LYS A 48 15.56 3.04 2.88
CA LYS A 48 15.86 2.21 4.06
C LYS A 48 14.61 1.52 4.57
N ALA A 49 14.60 0.18 4.55
CA ALA A 49 13.46 -0.62 4.99
C ALA A 49 13.01 -0.29 6.43
N ASN A 50 13.95 -0.03 7.34
CA ASN A 50 13.64 0.27 8.74
C ASN A 50 12.96 1.63 8.97
N THR A 51 12.90 2.51 7.96
CA THR A 51 12.18 3.79 8.03
C THR A 51 10.90 3.80 7.22
N LEU A 52 10.58 2.72 6.48
CA LEU A 52 9.42 2.67 5.59
C LEU A 52 8.09 2.92 6.31
N SER A 53 7.94 2.43 7.55
CA SER A 53 6.74 2.64 8.38
C SER A 53 6.48 4.10 8.75
N ASN A 54 7.47 4.99 8.61
CA ASN A 54 7.28 6.42 8.78
C ASN A 54 6.51 7.02 7.60
N TYR A 55 6.71 6.47 6.41
CA TYR A 55 6.16 6.96 5.14
C TYR A 55 4.87 6.26 4.78
N VAL A 56 4.76 4.95 4.98
CA VAL A 56 3.57 4.18 4.59
C VAL A 56 2.66 3.97 5.79
N LYS A 57 1.40 4.37 5.65
CA LYS A 57 0.33 4.16 6.64
C LYS A 57 -0.71 3.22 6.06
N VAL A 58 -1.14 2.27 6.87
CA VAL A 58 -2.15 1.29 6.51
C VAL A 58 -3.24 1.37 7.58
N THR A 59 -4.44 1.72 7.16
CA THR A 59 -5.57 1.95 8.06
C THR A 59 -6.75 1.12 7.59
N ASP A 60 -7.31 0.32 8.48
CA ASP A 60 -8.56 -0.38 8.25
C ASP A 60 -9.75 0.52 8.57
N VAL A 61 -10.73 0.59 7.67
CA VAL A 61 -11.96 1.36 7.85
C VAL A 61 -13.13 0.52 7.33
N GLY A 62 -13.95 0.02 8.26
CA GLY A 62 -15.05 -0.88 7.93
C GLY A 62 -14.53 -2.19 7.34
N SER A 63 -14.97 -2.52 6.12
CA SER A 63 -14.54 -3.71 5.40
C SER A 63 -13.29 -3.52 4.54
N ASN A 64 -12.75 -2.29 4.46
CA ASN A 64 -11.68 -1.94 3.53
C ASN A 64 -10.41 -1.56 4.26
N THR A 65 -9.28 -1.64 3.55
CA THR A 65 -7.99 -1.11 4.01
C THR A 65 -7.54 0.01 3.09
N TYR A 66 -6.98 1.06 3.66
CA TYR A 66 -6.45 2.20 2.93
C TYR A 66 -4.95 2.28 3.12
N ILE A 67 -4.24 2.52 2.03
CA ILE A 67 -2.80 2.79 2.03
C ILE A 67 -2.61 4.27 1.77
N ALA A 68 -1.86 4.93 2.65
CA ALA A 68 -1.46 6.32 2.50
C ALA A 68 0.05 6.48 2.57
N VAL A 69 0.56 7.49 1.86
CA VAL A 69 1.98 7.81 1.80
C VAL A 69 2.24 9.23 2.30
N ALA A 70 3.08 9.35 3.31
CA ALA A 70 3.50 10.62 3.91
C ALA A 70 4.77 11.14 3.25
N HIS A 71 4.69 12.32 2.63
CA HIS A 71 5.78 12.93 1.86
C HIS A 71 7.11 13.04 2.63
N ASN A 72 7.07 13.39 3.91
CA ASN A 72 8.24 13.61 4.75
C ASN A 72 8.40 12.59 5.90
N GLY A 73 7.69 11.47 5.83
CA GLY A 73 7.66 10.46 6.89
C GLY A 73 6.93 10.88 8.16
N THR A 74 6.12 11.95 8.11
CA THR A 74 5.31 12.44 9.24
C THR A 74 3.88 12.76 8.81
N GLY A 75 2.94 12.72 9.76
CA GLY A 75 1.52 12.98 9.52
C GLY A 75 0.76 11.79 8.88
N SER A 76 -0.47 12.07 8.44
CA SER A 76 -1.39 11.06 7.90
C SER A 76 -1.07 10.61 6.48
N GLY A 77 -0.34 11.43 5.71
CA GLY A 77 -0.05 11.19 4.30
C GLY A 77 -1.26 11.38 3.38
N VAL A 78 -1.05 11.07 2.09
CA VAL A 78 -2.08 11.08 1.04
C VAL A 78 -2.48 9.65 0.75
N GLN A 79 -3.78 9.36 0.70
CA GLN A 79 -4.26 8.04 0.31
C GLN A 79 -3.94 7.75 -1.15
N VAL A 80 -3.28 6.63 -1.39
CA VAL A 80 -2.87 6.17 -2.73
C VAL A 80 -3.61 4.92 -3.18
N ALA A 81 -4.15 4.14 -2.24
CA ALA A 81 -4.97 3.00 -2.57
C ALA A 81 -6.01 2.65 -1.50
N GLN A 82 -7.07 1.99 -1.96
CA GLN A 82 -7.98 1.20 -1.16
C GLN A 82 -7.91 -0.26 -1.60
N LEU A 83 -7.78 -1.15 -0.63
CA LEU A 83 -7.96 -2.59 -0.77
C LEU A 83 -9.37 -2.93 -0.27
N THR A 84 -10.16 -3.55 -1.12
CA THR A 84 -11.59 -3.78 -0.85
C THR A 84 -11.78 -5.12 -0.16
N ASN A 85 -12.65 -5.19 0.84
CA ASN A 85 -12.95 -6.43 1.59
C ASN A 85 -11.73 -7.09 2.27
N THR A 86 -10.78 -6.27 2.73
CA THR A 86 -9.58 -6.72 3.45
C THR A 86 -9.54 -6.26 4.92
N PRO A 87 -10.59 -6.48 5.72
CA PRO A 87 -10.65 -5.93 7.08
C PRO A 87 -9.51 -6.44 7.97
N GLY A 88 -9.06 -5.60 8.90
CA GLY A 88 -8.03 -5.96 9.88
C GLY A 88 -6.61 -6.09 9.33
N LEU A 89 -6.35 -5.65 8.10
CA LEU A 89 -5.01 -5.61 7.53
C LEU A 89 -4.23 -4.41 8.05
N SER A 90 -3.06 -4.66 8.64
CA SER A 90 -2.12 -3.63 9.10
C SER A 90 -0.87 -3.54 8.23
N PHE A 91 -0.06 -2.51 8.45
CA PHE A 91 1.27 -2.40 7.82
C PHE A 91 2.15 -3.61 8.17
N ASN A 92 2.09 -4.07 9.43
CA ASN A 92 2.88 -5.21 9.88
C ASN A 92 2.44 -6.51 9.21
N ASP A 93 1.13 -6.69 8.94
CA ASP A 93 0.64 -7.83 8.16
C ASP A 93 1.21 -7.81 6.73
N LEU A 94 1.18 -6.65 6.07
CA LEU A 94 1.69 -6.54 4.72
C LEU A 94 3.20 -6.83 4.64
N ILE A 95 3.98 -6.37 5.63
CA ILE A 95 5.41 -6.67 5.70
C ILE A 95 5.66 -8.15 6.02
N SER A 96 4.93 -8.75 6.96
CA SER A 96 5.12 -10.15 7.34
C SER A 96 4.74 -11.13 6.22
N HIS A 97 3.86 -10.72 5.32
CA HIS A 97 3.45 -11.48 4.13
C HIS A 97 4.22 -11.10 2.85
N HIS A 98 5.24 -10.24 2.93
CA HIS A 98 6.00 -9.75 1.78
C HIS A 98 5.13 -9.06 0.70
N SER A 99 4.00 -8.49 1.10
CA SER A 99 3.02 -7.86 0.23
C SER A 99 3.28 -6.38 -0.05
N ILE A 100 4.44 -5.85 0.35
CA ILE A 100 4.90 -4.50 -0.02
C ILE A 100 6.21 -4.62 -0.77
N GLN A 101 6.27 -3.98 -1.93
CA GLN A 101 7.48 -3.67 -2.65
C GLN A 101 7.67 -2.15 -2.64
N ALA A 102 8.78 -1.67 -2.09
CA ALA A 102 9.04 -0.26 -1.82
C ALA A 102 10.40 0.18 -2.36
#